data_AF-A0A7S1Y805-F1
#
_entry.id   AF-A0A7S1Y805-F1
#
_cell.length_a   1.000
_cell.length_b   1.000
_cell.length_c   1.000
_cell.angle_alpha   90.00
_cell.angle_beta   90.00
_cell.angle_gamma   90.00
#
_symmetry.space_group_name_H-M   'P 1'
#
loop_
_entity.id
_entity.type
_entity.pdbx_description
1 polymer ?
#
loop_
_entity_poly.entity_id
_entity_poly.type
_entity_poly.pdbx_seq_one_letter_code
_entity_poly.pdbx_strand_id
1 'polypeptide(L)'
;MTNADWNHGAAYHRQSLGEIPGKAHPGRGSSTDFYNVSMYSKSEIRTGGEIFVDYGENWADEAEDEESETLQKIDYDRLDEVVDQIIDFMEKWKHELDSSSKKQEVYDFIVRDILSAAAGPKKGPKLMSLLPSDPEQIHKVKEAGGALLYSEPDAIRDSEWLESNGLCLDNIAVGASTIEGAGRGAFATRDLKKGSTVAPVPLVHLADKTVMDIYEVEKAVDEDGSDMWIRKSEEPVGKQLLLNYCYGHRESSVLLYPAAPAVTAINHALEPNAKLVWSEHAFHHKDWLEASATELSDADDFPYIGLMMEIVATRDIAKGEEIFIDYGPEWQAAWDQHFKDWATWQQDGSVPKEWPLRSLDLNEEYRDKAFPTKTQLDVAPLPSGVRQMCFLVVKANEEGDGKVWVDKVTTGGTTINSDNLFDCTIDEVVTLEEGSFNYTVQWDNEEDENIMVYHVPHSAIVFVDDAEQADEMNPKAFRHNIGVPDDVFPTAWKNLA
;
A
#
# COMPACT_ATOMS: atom_id res chain seq x y z
N MET A 1 -3.19 14.74 -10.13
CA MET A 1 -1.94 15.18 -10.75
C MET A 1 -0.98 14.01 -10.73
N THR A 2 -1.49 12.85 -11.13
CA THR A 2 -0.88 11.58 -10.72
C THR A 2 0.31 11.31 -11.62
N ASN A 3 1.49 11.24 -11.02
CA ASN A 3 2.74 10.88 -11.68
C ASN A 3 3.20 9.49 -11.24
N ALA A 4 2.45 8.81 -10.38
CA ALA A 4 2.63 7.42 -10.01
C ALA A 4 1.30 6.66 -10.05
N ASP A 5 1.39 5.37 -10.36
CA ASP A 5 0.29 4.40 -10.31
C ASP A 5 0.63 3.24 -9.38
N TRP A 6 -0.41 2.67 -8.79
CA TRP A 6 -0.33 1.40 -8.09
C TRP A 6 -0.10 0.24 -9.05
N ASN A 7 0.76 -0.69 -8.64
CA ASN A 7 0.99 -1.97 -9.29
C ASN A 7 0.62 -3.11 -8.34
N HIS A 8 -0.67 -3.25 -8.05
CA HIS A 8 -1.18 -4.34 -7.19
C HIS A 8 -0.93 -5.72 -7.82
N GLY A 9 -0.93 -5.79 -9.15
CA GLY A 9 -0.61 -6.99 -9.93
C GLY A 9 0.76 -7.60 -9.58
N ALA A 10 1.74 -6.77 -9.21
CA ALA A 10 3.07 -7.22 -8.82
C ALA A 10 3.08 -8.10 -7.55
N ALA A 11 2.04 -8.01 -6.71
CA ALA A 11 1.90 -8.92 -5.58
C ALA A 11 1.63 -10.35 -6.05
N TYR A 12 0.96 -10.57 -7.16
CA TYR A 12 0.64 -11.93 -7.63
C TYR A 12 1.84 -12.62 -8.29
N HIS A 13 2.75 -11.85 -8.92
CA HIS A 13 3.97 -12.36 -9.56
C HIS A 13 5.24 -12.17 -8.71
N ARG A 14 5.06 -12.05 -7.40
CA ARG A 14 6.17 -11.87 -6.46
C ARG A 14 7.07 -13.11 -6.44
N GLN A 15 8.37 -12.89 -6.25
CA GLN A 15 9.33 -13.99 -6.11
C GLN A 15 9.26 -14.59 -4.71
N SER A 16 9.43 -15.91 -4.61
CA SER A 16 9.64 -16.54 -3.30
C SER A 16 10.99 -16.10 -2.72
N LEU A 17 10.98 -15.51 -1.52
CA LEU A 17 12.18 -14.94 -0.88
C LEU A 17 12.30 -15.48 0.55
N GLY A 18 13.42 -16.12 0.86
CA GLY A 18 13.77 -16.54 2.23
C GLY A 18 12.97 -17.73 2.79
N GLU A 19 12.11 -18.34 1.97
CA GLU A 19 11.29 -19.49 2.35
C GLU A 19 11.63 -20.71 1.48
N ILE A 20 11.58 -21.91 2.08
CA ILE A 20 11.88 -23.16 1.38
C ILE A 20 10.55 -23.84 1.04
N PRO A 21 10.23 -24.02 -0.26
CA PRO A 21 8.98 -24.68 -0.67
C PRO A 21 8.76 -26.01 0.01
N GLY A 22 7.54 -26.24 0.50
CA GLY A 22 7.12 -27.49 1.15
C GLY A 22 7.73 -27.75 2.55
N LYS A 23 8.62 -26.90 3.06
CA LYS A 23 9.23 -27.06 4.38
C LYS A 23 8.39 -26.37 5.44
N ALA A 24 8.08 -27.09 6.53
CA ALA A 24 7.49 -26.51 7.72
C ALA A 24 8.54 -25.74 8.53
N HIS A 25 8.21 -24.51 8.96
CA HIS A 25 9.07 -23.66 9.78
C HIS A 25 8.23 -22.90 10.82
N PRO A 26 8.72 -22.66 12.05
CA PRO A 26 7.98 -21.89 13.07
C PRO A 26 7.58 -20.47 12.65
N GLY A 27 8.31 -19.86 11.72
CA GLY A 27 8.00 -18.53 11.17
C GLY A 27 6.95 -18.53 10.05
N ARG A 28 6.46 -19.70 9.64
CA ARG A 28 5.46 -19.80 8.57
C ARG A 28 4.15 -19.16 9.02
N GLY A 29 3.61 -18.26 8.19
CA GLY A 29 2.42 -17.48 8.50
C GLY A 29 2.61 -16.38 9.54
N SER A 30 3.84 -16.13 10.02
CA SER A 30 4.14 -14.98 10.90
C SER A 30 4.46 -13.70 10.14
N SER A 31 4.61 -13.78 8.83
CA SER A 31 4.75 -12.65 7.91
C SER A 31 3.61 -12.64 6.91
N THR A 32 3.37 -11.49 6.26
CA THR A 32 2.32 -11.38 5.26
C THR A 32 2.81 -11.92 3.92
N ASP A 33 1.92 -12.64 3.26
CA ASP A 33 2.12 -13.09 1.89
C ASP A 33 1.85 -11.96 0.88
N PHE A 34 1.24 -10.84 1.30
CA PHE A 34 1.02 -9.67 0.44
C PHE A 34 2.20 -8.70 0.51
N TYR A 35 3.11 -8.81 -0.46
CA TYR A 35 4.28 -7.95 -0.59
C TYR A 35 4.58 -7.63 -2.05
N ASN A 36 5.56 -6.75 -2.27
CA ASN A 36 5.94 -6.24 -3.60
C ASN A 36 4.83 -5.41 -4.28
N VAL A 37 3.81 -5.00 -3.51
CA VAL A 37 2.93 -3.90 -3.89
C VAL A 37 3.82 -2.69 -4.07
N SER A 38 3.89 -2.22 -5.31
CA SER A 38 4.80 -1.17 -5.72
C SER A 38 4.05 -0.09 -6.46
N MET A 39 4.70 1.05 -6.64
CA MET A 39 4.25 2.09 -7.53
C MET A 39 5.27 2.25 -8.64
N TYR A 40 4.81 2.53 -9.85
CA TYR A 40 5.68 2.96 -10.93
C TYR A 40 5.37 4.40 -11.30
N SER A 41 6.41 5.11 -11.73
CA SER A 41 6.24 6.48 -12.20
C SER A 41 5.67 6.50 -13.63
N LYS A 42 4.62 7.29 -13.86
CA LYS A 42 4.07 7.58 -15.19
C LYS A 42 4.95 8.54 -16.00
N SER A 43 5.82 9.28 -15.33
CA SER A 43 6.68 10.30 -15.93
C SER A 43 8.05 10.36 -15.24
N GLU A 44 8.96 11.16 -15.76
CA GLU A 44 10.24 11.40 -15.08
C GLU A 44 10.02 12.25 -13.80
N ILE A 45 10.43 11.72 -12.64
CA ILE A 45 10.41 12.47 -11.37
C ILE A 45 11.70 13.28 -11.29
N ARG A 46 11.57 14.60 -11.39
CA ARG A 46 12.70 15.53 -11.25
C ARG A 46 13.08 15.69 -9.77
N THR A 47 14.34 16.05 -9.50
CA THR A 47 14.78 16.44 -8.15
C THR A 47 13.89 17.54 -7.57
N GLY A 48 13.44 17.36 -6.33
CA GLY A 48 12.51 18.27 -5.65
C GLY A 48 11.05 18.11 -6.04
N GLY A 49 10.73 17.22 -6.98
CA GLY A 49 9.36 16.91 -7.38
C GLY A 49 8.64 16.03 -6.36
N GLU A 50 7.40 16.37 -6.07
CA GLU A 50 6.50 15.57 -5.25
C GLU A 50 5.91 14.38 -6.04
N ILE A 51 5.61 13.30 -5.32
CA ILE A 51 4.97 12.10 -5.87
C ILE A 51 3.48 12.16 -5.56
N PHE A 52 2.68 12.16 -6.62
CA PHE A 52 1.22 12.13 -6.55
C PHE A 52 0.74 10.79 -7.09
N VAL A 53 0.11 10.01 -6.22
CA VAL A 53 -0.39 8.69 -6.56
C VAL A 53 -1.85 8.80 -7.01
N ASP A 54 -2.20 8.04 -8.04
CA ASP A 54 -3.60 7.80 -8.40
C ASP A 54 -4.20 6.74 -7.50
N TYR A 55 -5.17 7.11 -6.67
CA TYR A 55 -5.85 6.17 -5.78
C TYR A 55 -6.99 5.40 -6.48
N GLY A 56 -7.19 5.64 -7.79
CA GLY A 56 -8.18 4.96 -8.62
C GLY A 56 -9.54 5.65 -8.64
N GLU A 57 -10.40 5.26 -9.59
CA GLU A 57 -11.75 5.80 -9.75
C GLU A 57 -12.63 5.49 -8.53
N ASN A 58 -12.46 4.33 -7.88
CA ASN A 58 -13.21 3.97 -6.68
C ASN A 58 -12.94 4.87 -5.46
N TRP A 59 -11.78 5.56 -5.40
CA TRP A 59 -11.54 6.60 -4.39
C TRP A 59 -12.36 7.86 -4.67
N ALA A 60 -12.69 8.08 -5.95
CA ALA A 60 -13.60 9.11 -6.39
C ALA A 60 -15.08 8.65 -6.37
N ASP A 61 -15.40 7.36 -6.18
CA ASP A 61 -16.80 6.88 -6.12
C ASP A 61 -17.47 7.11 -4.77
N GLU A 62 -16.73 7.26 -3.66
CA GLU A 62 -17.28 7.94 -2.47
C GLU A 62 -17.57 9.43 -2.74
N ALA A 63 -17.08 9.93 -3.87
CA ALA A 63 -17.31 11.25 -4.43
C ALA A 63 -18.13 11.20 -5.75
N GLU A 64 -18.86 10.11 -6.03
CA GLU A 64 -19.92 10.05 -7.08
C GLU A 64 -21.15 10.89 -6.70
N ASP A 65 -21.11 11.59 -5.58
CA ASP A 65 -21.77 12.89 -5.55
C ASP A 65 -21.10 13.76 -6.64
N GLU A 66 -21.83 14.08 -7.72
CA GLU A 66 -21.56 15.25 -8.60
C GLU A 66 -21.35 16.57 -7.80
N GLU A 67 -21.57 16.46 -6.50
CA GLU A 67 -21.44 17.35 -5.37
C GLU A 67 -20.15 17.16 -4.51
N SER A 68 -19.13 16.44 -4.96
CA SER A 68 -17.84 16.33 -4.26
C SER A 68 -17.15 17.69 -4.15
N GLU A 69 -16.80 18.10 -2.92
CA GLU A 69 -16.09 19.34 -2.67
C GLU A 69 -14.59 19.28 -3.01
N THR A 70 -14.07 18.11 -3.37
CA THR A 70 -12.63 17.90 -3.55
C THR A 70 -12.21 18.26 -4.97
N LEU A 71 -11.13 19.06 -5.09
CA LEU A 71 -10.57 19.42 -6.40
C LEU A 71 -9.76 18.24 -6.96
N GLN A 72 -10.03 17.90 -8.22
CA GLN A 72 -9.32 16.85 -8.95
C GLN A 72 -8.31 17.45 -9.93
N LYS A 73 -7.42 16.61 -10.48
CA LYS A 73 -6.43 17.04 -11.48
C LYS A 73 -7.07 17.83 -12.63
N ILE A 74 -8.17 17.30 -13.17
CA ILE A 74 -8.88 17.90 -14.30
C ILE A 74 -9.41 19.30 -13.97
N ASP A 75 -9.70 19.59 -12.69
CA ASP A 75 -10.14 20.90 -12.25
C ASP A 75 -8.99 21.92 -12.32
N TYR A 76 -7.76 21.53 -11.93
CA TYR A 76 -6.57 22.37 -12.10
C TYR A 76 -6.19 22.56 -13.56
N ASP A 77 -6.20 21.49 -14.36
CA ASP A 77 -5.87 21.56 -15.80
C ASP A 77 -6.84 22.53 -16.52
N ARG A 78 -8.15 22.44 -16.23
CA ARG A 78 -9.17 23.37 -16.74
C ARG A 78 -8.98 24.79 -16.21
N LEU A 79 -8.61 24.94 -14.95
CA LEU A 79 -8.35 26.27 -14.36
C LEU A 79 -7.16 26.94 -15.05
N ASP A 80 -6.10 26.20 -15.37
CA ASP A 80 -4.94 26.70 -16.10
C ASP A 80 -5.30 27.13 -17.53
N GLU A 81 -6.15 26.37 -18.22
CA GLU A 81 -6.72 26.79 -19.51
C GLU A 81 -7.51 28.10 -19.39
N VAL A 82 -8.30 28.26 -18.31
CA VAL A 82 -9.05 29.49 -18.04
C VAL A 82 -8.11 30.66 -17.75
N VAL A 83 -7.02 30.44 -16.99
CA VAL A 83 -5.98 31.45 -16.72
C VAL A 83 -5.36 31.95 -18.02
N ASP A 84 -5.03 31.05 -18.94
CA ASP A 84 -4.51 31.39 -20.26
C ASP A 84 -5.51 32.23 -21.07
N GLN A 85 -6.80 31.86 -21.03
CA GLN A 85 -7.86 32.64 -21.69
C GLN A 85 -8.05 34.03 -21.07
N ILE A 86 -7.94 34.16 -19.75
CA ILE A 86 -8.00 35.46 -19.05
C ILE A 86 -6.83 36.34 -19.48
N ILE A 87 -5.61 35.78 -19.52
CA ILE A 87 -4.41 36.49 -19.96
C ILE A 87 -4.59 37.01 -21.40
N ASP A 88 -4.95 36.12 -22.33
CA ASP A 88 -5.15 36.46 -23.74
C ASP A 88 -6.24 37.53 -23.92
N PHE A 89 -7.33 37.44 -23.16
CA PHE A 89 -8.40 38.42 -23.17
C PHE A 89 -7.90 39.78 -22.67
N MET A 90 -7.22 39.83 -21.52
CA MET A 90 -6.71 41.06 -20.92
C MET A 90 -5.68 41.75 -21.82
N GLU A 91 -4.82 40.98 -22.49
CA GLU A 91 -3.86 41.52 -23.46
C GLU A 91 -4.54 42.08 -24.71
N LYS A 92 -5.49 41.32 -25.28
CA LYS A 92 -6.23 41.73 -26.47
C LYS A 92 -6.99 43.04 -26.27
N TRP A 93 -7.56 43.25 -25.08
CA TRP A 93 -8.38 44.42 -24.75
C TRP A 93 -7.64 45.46 -23.88
N LYS A 94 -6.31 45.37 -23.78
CA LYS A 94 -5.48 46.22 -22.92
C LYS A 94 -5.70 47.74 -23.09
N HIS A 95 -6.02 48.19 -24.30
CA HIS A 95 -6.29 49.61 -24.60
C HIS A 95 -7.68 50.07 -24.18
N GLU A 96 -8.65 49.14 -24.10
CA GLU A 96 -10.03 49.44 -23.70
C GLU A 96 -10.23 49.27 -22.18
N LEU A 97 -9.43 48.38 -21.58
CA LEU A 97 -9.26 48.18 -20.15
C LEU A 97 -8.16 49.11 -19.59
N ASP A 98 -8.29 50.41 -19.90
CA ASP A 98 -7.31 51.45 -19.63
C ASP A 98 -7.23 51.89 -18.16
N SER A 99 -8.26 51.61 -17.36
CA SER A 99 -8.28 51.84 -15.92
C SER A 99 -8.19 50.55 -15.12
N SER A 100 -7.52 50.61 -13.96
CA SER A 100 -7.44 49.49 -13.02
C SER A 100 -8.82 49.02 -12.55
N SER A 101 -9.78 49.95 -12.41
CA SER A 101 -11.16 49.62 -12.03
C SER A 101 -11.87 48.75 -13.07
N LYS A 102 -11.72 49.04 -14.38
CA LYS A 102 -12.34 48.26 -15.44
C LYS A 102 -11.72 46.87 -15.56
N LYS A 103 -10.39 46.78 -15.40
CA LYS A 103 -9.70 45.48 -15.36
C LYS A 103 -10.21 44.62 -14.20
N GLN A 104 -10.35 45.21 -13.01
CA GLN A 104 -10.86 44.51 -11.83
C GLN A 104 -12.31 44.06 -12.04
N GLU A 105 -13.20 44.92 -12.53
CA GLU A 105 -14.60 44.58 -12.77
C GLU A 105 -14.75 43.41 -13.76
N VAL A 106 -13.97 43.42 -14.85
CA VAL A 106 -14.01 42.34 -15.84
C VAL A 106 -13.38 41.06 -15.30
N TYR A 107 -12.28 41.17 -14.55
CA TYR A 107 -11.65 40.01 -13.90
C TYR A 107 -12.58 39.37 -12.87
N ASP A 108 -13.20 40.17 -12.01
CA ASP A 108 -14.16 39.71 -11.02
C ASP A 108 -15.36 39.04 -11.70
N PHE A 109 -15.85 39.58 -12.81
CA PHE A 109 -16.91 38.94 -13.59
C PHE A 109 -16.48 37.56 -14.13
N ILE A 110 -15.28 37.45 -14.69
CA ILE A 110 -14.79 36.16 -15.22
C ILE A 110 -14.57 35.15 -14.09
N VAL A 111 -13.87 35.54 -13.03
CA VAL A 111 -13.48 34.63 -11.94
C VAL A 111 -14.66 34.32 -11.01
N ARG A 112 -15.54 35.28 -10.73
CA ARG A 112 -16.69 35.05 -9.82
C ARG A 112 -17.92 34.54 -10.54
N ASP A 113 -18.32 35.19 -11.62
CA ASP A 113 -19.62 34.89 -12.23
C ASP A 113 -19.52 33.76 -13.25
N ILE A 114 -18.47 33.74 -14.08
CA ILE A 114 -18.30 32.68 -15.09
C ILE A 114 -17.74 31.41 -14.48
N LEU A 115 -16.58 31.48 -13.81
CA LEU A 115 -15.92 30.29 -13.27
C LEU A 115 -16.77 29.61 -12.18
N SER A 116 -17.40 30.37 -11.28
CA SER A 116 -18.28 29.77 -10.27
C SER A 116 -19.56 29.17 -10.85
N ALA A 117 -20.10 29.73 -11.93
CA ALA A 117 -21.27 29.14 -12.60
C ALA A 117 -20.89 27.86 -13.36
N ALA A 118 -19.70 27.82 -13.98
CA ALA A 118 -19.21 26.66 -14.72
C ALA A 118 -18.78 25.51 -13.80
N ALA A 119 -18.16 25.81 -12.66
CA ALA A 119 -17.67 24.82 -11.70
C ALA A 119 -18.70 24.40 -10.64
N GLY A 120 -19.84 25.09 -10.57
CA GLY A 120 -20.89 24.83 -9.59
C GLY A 120 -20.62 25.42 -8.20
N PRO A 121 -21.62 25.35 -7.30
CA PRO A 121 -21.61 26.08 -6.02
C PRO A 121 -20.57 25.57 -5.01
N LYS A 122 -20.11 24.32 -5.13
CA LYS A 122 -19.14 23.72 -4.21
C LYS A 122 -17.69 23.95 -4.63
N LYS A 123 -17.35 23.65 -5.90
CA LYS A 123 -15.97 23.78 -6.41
C LYS A 123 -15.60 25.22 -6.80
N GLY A 124 -16.57 26.01 -7.27
CA GLY A 124 -16.35 27.40 -7.69
C GLY A 124 -15.57 28.22 -6.66
N PRO A 125 -16.02 28.30 -5.39
CA PRO A 125 -15.31 29.01 -4.33
C PRO A 125 -13.86 28.55 -4.11
N LYS A 126 -13.60 27.24 -4.14
CA LYS A 126 -12.25 26.70 -3.98
C LYS A 126 -11.36 27.08 -5.15
N LEU A 127 -11.80 26.89 -6.40
CA LEU A 127 -11.04 27.29 -7.59
C LEU A 127 -10.72 28.78 -7.61
N MET A 128 -11.65 29.64 -7.20
CA MET A 128 -11.41 31.08 -7.08
C MET A 128 -10.31 31.40 -6.07
N SER A 129 -10.25 30.68 -4.95
CA SER A 129 -9.20 30.90 -3.94
C SER A 129 -7.80 30.53 -4.41
N LEU A 130 -7.67 29.74 -5.49
CA LEU A 130 -6.37 29.41 -6.09
C LEU A 130 -5.81 30.51 -6.99
N LEU A 131 -6.61 31.54 -7.31
CA LEU A 131 -6.22 32.62 -8.19
C LEU A 131 -5.93 33.91 -7.41
N PRO A 132 -5.07 34.81 -7.94
CA PRO A 132 -4.86 36.11 -7.33
C PRO A 132 -6.15 36.93 -7.31
N SER A 133 -6.34 37.75 -6.28
CA SER A 133 -7.44 38.73 -6.24
C SER A 133 -7.20 39.92 -7.17
N ASP A 134 -5.95 40.15 -7.58
CA ASP A 134 -5.51 41.27 -8.42
C ASP A 134 -5.25 40.80 -9.87
N PRO A 135 -5.97 41.33 -10.87
CA PRO A 135 -5.81 40.93 -12.27
C PRO A 135 -4.42 41.18 -12.82
N GLU A 136 -3.64 42.12 -12.29
CA GLU A 136 -2.28 42.35 -12.77
C GLU A 136 -1.32 41.22 -12.36
N GLN A 137 -1.73 40.36 -11.43
CA GLN A 137 -0.94 39.23 -10.95
C GLN A 137 -1.30 37.91 -11.62
N ILE A 138 -2.29 37.87 -12.52
CA ILE A 138 -2.71 36.63 -13.16
C ILE A 138 -1.58 35.95 -13.95
N HIS A 139 -0.65 36.73 -14.52
CA HIS A 139 0.54 36.20 -15.20
C HIS A 139 1.47 35.42 -14.24
N LYS A 140 1.49 35.76 -12.94
CA LYS A 140 2.29 35.04 -11.95
C LYS A 140 1.83 33.60 -11.78
N VAL A 141 0.56 33.31 -12.04
CA VAL A 141 0.04 31.94 -12.01
C VAL A 141 0.74 31.09 -13.08
N LYS A 142 0.82 31.62 -14.31
CA LYS A 142 1.53 30.97 -15.41
C LYS A 142 3.04 30.89 -15.18
N GLU A 143 3.64 31.94 -14.62
CA GLU A 143 5.07 31.96 -14.27
C GLU A 143 5.42 30.93 -13.18
N ALA A 144 4.52 30.71 -12.22
CA ALA A 144 4.66 29.67 -11.20
C ALA A 144 4.50 28.25 -11.77
N GLY A 145 3.99 28.11 -13.00
CA GLY A 145 3.75 26.83 -13.67
C GLY A 145 2.34 26.27 -13.50
N GLY A 146 1.36 27.12 -13.15
CA GLY A 146 -0.06 26.76 -13.01
C GLY A 146 -0.68 27.21 -11.68
N ALA A 147 -2.01 27.12 -11.58
CA ALA A 147 -2.80 27.53 -10.42
C ALA A 147 -2.43 26.75 -9.14
N LEU A 148 -2.07 25.47 -9.27
CA LEU A 148 -1.60 24.69 -8.13
C LEU A 148 -0.30 25.26 -7.56
N LEU A 149 0.75 25.37 -8.37
CA LEU A 149 2.06 25.84 -7.89
C LEU A 149 2.03 27.30 -7.44
N TYR A 150 1.07 28.08 -7.94
CA TYR A 150 0.83 29.42 -7.45
C TYR A 150 0.20 29.45 -6.05
N SER A 151 -0.82 28.62 -5.82
CA SER A 151 -1.56 28.57 -4.54
C SER A 151 -0.80 27.81 -3.47
N GLU A 152 -0.06 26.77 -3.87
CA GLU A 152 0.78 25.92 -3.03
C GLU A 152 2.25 26.03 -3.50
N PRO A 153 2.91 27.20 -3.32
CA PRO A 153 4.29 27.40 -3.77
C PRO A 153 5.29 26.45 -3.10
N ASP A 154 4.87 25.85 -2.00
CA ASP A 154 5.60 24.92 -1.17
C ASP A 154 5.49 23.46 -1.62
N ALA A 155 4.67 23.16 -2.64
CA ALA A 155 4.53 21.82 -3.24
C ALA A 155 5.83 21.34 -3.93
N ILE A 156 6.71 22.26 -4.31
CA ILE A 156 8.06 21.95 -4.79
C ILE A 156 9.07 22.59 -3.85
N ARG A 157 9.85 21.76 -3.16
CA ARG A 157 10.93 22.23 -2.27
C ARG A 157 12.24 22.30 -3.05
N ASP A 158 12.98 23.39 -2.87
CA ASP A 158 14.32 23.48 -3.40
C ASP A 158 15.29 22.51 -2.67
N SER A 159 16.41 22.22 -3.32
CA SER A 159 17.38 21.27 -2.77
C SER A 159 17.99 21.71 -1.44
N GLU A 160 18.16 23.02 -1.22
CA GLU A 160 18.76 23.55 0.02
C GLU A 160 17.82 23.32 1.22
N TRP A 161 16.51 23.53 1.01
CA TRP A 161 15.49 23.23 1.98
C TRP A 161 15.44 21.72 2.28
N LEU A 162 15.48 20.88 1.24
CA LEU A 162 15.45 19.41 1.39
C LEU A 162 16.69 18.88 2.09
N GLU A 163 17.87 19.45 1.86
CA GLU A 163 19.10 19.08 2.57
C GLU A 163 19.02 19.40 4.07
N SER A 164 18.27 20.44 4.44
CA SER A 164 18.16 20.91 5.83
C SER A 164 16.98 20.32 6.59
N ASN A 165 15.88 20.00 5.90
CA ASN A 165 14.60 19.59 6.52
C ASN A 165 14.08 18.24 6.01
N GLY A 166 14.61 17.72 4.90
CA GLY A 166 14.18 16.47 4.33
C GLY A 166 14.69 15.26 5.11
N LEU A 167 13.86 14.23 5.19
CA LEU A 167 14.26 12.91 5.69
C LEU A 167 14.33 11.92 4.53
N CYS A 168 15.41 11.15 4.46
CA CYS A 168 15.59 10.19 3.38
C CYS A 168 14.81 8.90 3.67
N LEU A 169 13.92 8.51 2.76
CA LEU A 169 13.17 7.25 2.81
C LEU A 169 13.84 6.11 2.04
N ASP A 170 14.89 6.40 1.27
CA ASP A 170 15.56 5.47 0.33
C ASP A 170 16.85 4.87 0.90
N ASN A 171 16.90 4.67 2.22
CA ASN A 171 18.02 3.99 2.87
C ASN A 171 17.83 2.48 2.98
N ILE A 172 16.61 1.98 2.72
CA ILE A 172 16.24 0.57 2.89
C ILE A 172 15.72 0.00 1.57
N ALA A 173 16.24 -1.16 1.18
CA ALA A 173 15.64 -2.04 0.19
C ALA A 173 15.16 -3.33 0.88
N VAL A 174 14.01 -3.85 0.46
CA VAL A 174 13.51 -5.14 0.95
C VAL A 174 14.11 -6.27 0.12
N GLY A 175 14.59 -7.32 0.78
CA GLY A 175 15.16 -8.51 0.13
C GLY A 175 14.86 -9.78 0.93
N ALA A 176 15.40 -10.93 0.49
CA ALA A 176 15.37 -12.16 1.30
C ALA A 176 16.23 -11.98 2.54
N SER A 177 15.67 -12.25 3.73
CA SER A 177 16.42 -12.13 4.99
C SER A 177 17.56 -13.15 5.05
N THR A 178 18.63 -12.78 5.76
CA THR A 178 19.71 -13.70 6.12
C THR A 178 19.32 -14.63 7.28
N ILE A 179 18.19 -14.38 7.95
CA ILE A 179 17.62 -15.24 8.99
C ILE A 179 16.73 -16.30 8.32
N GLU A 180 17.05 -17.58 8.54
CA GLU A 180 16.27 -18.69 7.98
C GLU A 180 14.81 -18.61 8.46
N GLY A 181 13.88 -18.56 7.49
CA GLY A 181 12.45 -18.58 7.74
C GLY A 181 11.88 -17.32 8.40
N ALA A 182 12.62 -16.21 8.40
CA ALA A 182 12.08 -14.86 8.64
C ALA A 182 11.44 -14.25 7.37
N GLY A 183 11.60 -14.91 6.21
CA GLY A 183 11.11 -14.44 4.93
C GLY A 183 11.93 -13.26 4.42
N ARG A 184 11.42 -12.04 4.65
CA ARG A 184 12.00 -10.80 4.10
C ARG A 184 12.80 -10.02 5.15
N GLY A 185 13.81 -9.30 4.68
CA GLY A 185 14.68 -8.45 5.49
C GLY A 185 14.83 -7.06 4.87
N ALA A 186 15.21 -6.09 5.69
CA ALA A 186 15.55 -4.73 5.30
C ALA A 186 17.06 -4.59 5.12
N PHE A 187 17.51 -4.08 3.98
CA PHE A 187 18.92 -3.97 3.63
C PHE A 187 19.31 -2.53 3.33
N ALA A 188 20.47 -2.11 3.80
CA ALA A 188 20.97 -0.76 3.55
C ALA A 188 21.27 -0.54 2.05
N THR A 189 20.72 0.50 1.43
CA THR A 189 20.97 0.83 0.01
C THR A 189 22.29 1.57 -0.21
N ARG A 190 22.88 2.08 0.88
CA ARG A 190 24.09 2.91 0.95
C ARG A 190 24.79 2.70 2.30
N ASP A 191 26.01 3.21 2.43
CA ASP A 191 26.72 3.20 3.72
C ASP A 191 26.04 4.19 4.68
N LEU A 192 25.73 3.73 5.89
CA LEU A 192 25.13 4.53 6.96
C LEU A 192 26.13 4.68 8.10
N LYS A 193 26.22 5.87 8.69
CA LYS A 193 27.14 6.15 9.78
C LYS A 193 26.50 5.89 11.12
N LYS A 194 27.29 5.50 12.11
CA LYS A 194 26.82 5.44 13.49
C LYS A 194 26.13 6.76 13.88
N GLY A 195 24.91 6.66 14.39
CA GLY A 195 24.08 7.78 14.82
C GLY A 195 23.28 8.45 13.70
N SER A 196 23.43 8.06 12.43
CA SER A 196 22.56 8.57 11.36
C SER A 196 21.20 7.87 11.38
N THR A 197 20.17 8.61 10.98
CA THR A 197 18.84 8.08 10.71
C THR A 197 18.90 7.08 9.55
N VAL A 198 18.48 5.86 9.82
CA VAL A 198 18.23 4.80 8.84
C VAL A 198 16.91 5.10 8.15
N ALA A 199 15.81 5.26 8.90
CA ALA A 199 14.51 5.62 8.35
C ALA A 199 13.68 6.41 9.37
N PRO A 200 12.94 7.44 8.94
CA PRO A 200 11.87 7.99 9.75
C PRO A 200 10.69 7.02 9.80
N VAL A 201 9.95 7.05 10.90
CA VAL A 201 8.85 6.12 11.18
C VAL A 201 7.65 6.92 11.71
N PRO A 202 6.82 7.51 10.84
CA PRO A 202 5.52 8.03 11.23
C PRO A 202 4.67 6.90 11.81
N LEU A 203 3.93 7.17 12.87
CA LEU A 203 3.20 6.16 13.63
C LEU A 203 1.70 6.44 13.64
N VAL A 204 0.92 5.45 13.20
CA VAL A 204 -0.50 5.38 13.50
C VAL A 204 -0.65 4.76 14.88
N HIS A 205 -1.27 5.47 15.82
CA HIS A 205 -1.50 4.96 17.16
C HIS A 205 -2.83 4.20 17.21
N LEU A 206 -2.83 3.07 17.91
CA LEU A 206 -4.00 2.29 18.24
C LEU A 206 -4.08 2.27 19.77
N ALA A 207 -5.03 3.01 20.33
CA ALA A 207 -5.11 3.19 21.78
C ALA A 207 -5.44 1.89 22.55
N ASP A 208 -6.10 0.94 21.88
CA ASP A 208 -6.44 -0.36 22.45
C ASP A 208 -6.05 -1.54 21.54
N LYS A 209 -5.06 -2.32 21.99
CA LYS A 209 -4.58 -3.53 21.32
C LYS A 209 -5.60 -4.65 21.23
N THR A 210 -6.72 -4.59 21.94
CA THR A 210 -7.81 -5.58 21.79
C THR A 210 -8.47 -5.50 20.41
N VAL A 211 -8.27 -4.41 19.66
CA VAL A 211 -8.68 -4.32 18.25
C VAL A 211 -7.96 -5.36 17.37
N MET A 212 -6.83 -5.90 17.82
CA MET A 212 -6.11 -6.99 17.15
C MET A 212 -6.64 -8.38 17.50
N ASP A 213 -7.63 -8.51 18.39
CA ASP A 213 -8.24 -9.80 18.72
C ASP A 213 -9.09 -10.34 17.56
N ILE A 214 -8.97 -11.65 17.33
CA ILE A 214 -9.82 -12.41 16.41
C ILE A 214 -10.82 -13.19 17.25
N TYR A 215 -12.09 -13.14 16.86
CA TYR A 215 -13.19 -13.84 17.53
C TYR A 215 -13.84 -14.83 16.57
N GLU A 216 -14.36 -15.92 17.10
CA GLU A 216 -15.24 -16.80 16.33
C GLU A 216 -16.59 -16.11 16.13
N VAL A 217 -17.06 -16.06 14.88
CA VAL A 217 -18.33 -15.42 14.52
C VAL A 217 -19.33 -16.45 14.00
N GLU A 218 -20.62 -16.12 14.14
CA GLU A 218 -21.71 -16.84 13.49
C GLU A 218 -22.63 -15.88 12.76
N LYS A 219 -23.22 -16.41 11.69
CA LYS A 219 -24.21 -15.69 10.90
C LYS A 219 -25.51 -15.61 11.68
N ALA A 220 -25.96 -14.41 11.95
CA ALA A 220 -27.28 -14.10 12.46
C ALA A 220 -28.05 -13.25 11.43
N VAL A 221 -29.32 -13.03 11.71
CA VAL A 221 -30.20 -12.21 10.88
C VAL A 221 -30.62 -11.01 11.72
N ASP A 222 -30.42 -9.82 11.19
CA ASP A 222 -30.81 -8.57 11.85
C ASP A 222 -32.34 -8.35 11.78
N GLU A 223 -32.86 -7.35 12.49
CA GLU A 223 -34.29 -7.02 12.56
C GLU A 223 -34.91 -6.72 11.19
N ASP A 224 -34.11 -6.24 10.22
CA ASP A 224 -34.53 -5.94 8.85
C ASP A 224 -34.42 -7.13 7.88
N GLY A 225 -33.94 -8.29 8.36
CA GLY A 225 -33.74 -9.48 7.55
C GLY A 225 -32.39 -9.55 6.83
N SER A 226 -31.48 -8.59 7.05
CA SER A 226 -30.13 -8.63 6.51
C SER A 226 -29.23 -9.60 7.28
N ASP A 227 -28.21 -10.11 6.59
CA ASP A 227 -27.21 -10.97 7.18
C ASP A 227 -26.25 -10.16 8.07
N MET A 228 -26.07 -10.58 9.31
CA MET A 228 -25.07 -10.01 10.22
C MET A 228 -24.17 -11.09 10.81
N TRP A 229 -22.97 -10.69 11.26
CA TRP A 229 -22.03 -11.58 11.94
C TRP A 229 -21.93 -11.18 13.41
N ILE A 230 -22.25 -12.11 14.31
CA ILE A 230 -22.16 -11.90 15.75
C ILE A 230 -21.07 -12.78 16.35
N ARG A 231 -20.43 -12.33 17.42
CA ARG A 231 -19.43 -13.14 18.14
C ARG A 231 -20.12 -14.33 18.81
N LYS A 232 -19.57 -15.53 18.63
CA LYS A 232 -20.00 -16.72 19.38
C LYS A 232 -19.55 -16.69 20.85
N SER A 233 -18.45 -15.98 21.13
CA SER A 233 -17.83 -15.89 22.44
C SER A 233 -17.10 -14.55 22.57
N GLU A 234 -16.97 -14.06 23.81
CA GLU A 234 -16.12 -12.91 24.15
C GLU A 234 -14.64 -13.32 24.33
N GLU A 235 -14.33 -14.61 24.32
CA GLU A 235 -12.96 -15.11 24.37
C GLU A 235 -12.32 -15.03 22.97
N PRO A 236 -11.19 -14.31 22.81
CA PRO A 236 -10.45 -14.29 21.55
C PRO A 236 -9.92 -15.68 21.19
N VAL A 237 -10.02 -16.05 19.91
CA VAL A 237 -9.46 -17.29 19.37
C VAL A 237 -8.07 -17.10 18.76
N GLY A 238 -7.63 -15.85 18.59
CA GLY A 238 -6.34 -15.52 18.03
C GLY A 238 -6.07 -14.03 17.96
N LYS A 239 -4.98 -13.66 17.29
CA LYS A 239 -4.58 -12.27 17.04
C LYS A 239 -4.35 -12.05 15.55
N GLN A 240 -4.70 -10.87 15.07
CA GLN A 240 -4.46 -10.43 13.69
C GLN A 240 -2.95 -10.40 13.38
N LEU A 241 -2.60 -10.70 12.13
CA LEU A 241 -1.21 -10.69 11.65
C LEU A 241 -0.56 -9.31 11.82
N LEU A 242 -1.35 -8.22 11.66
CA LEU A 242 -0.88 -6.84 11.79
C LEU A 242 -0.13 -6.59 13.12
N LEU A 243 -0.49 -7.31 14.18
CA LEU A 243 0.19 -7.24 15.48
C LEU A 243 1.71 -7.42 15.36
N ASN A 244 2.19 -8.29 14.47
CA ASN A 244 3.63 -8.57 14.27
C ASN A 244 4.42 -7.37 13.74
N TYR A 245 3.73 -6.38 13.17
CA TYR A 245 4.32 -5.18 12.60
C TYR A 245 4.15 -3.96 13.50
N CYS A 246 3.42 -4.08 14.61
CA CYS A 246 3.21 -2.98 15.55
C CYS A 246 4.29 -2.95 16.62
N TYR A 247 4.68 -1.74 17.04
CA TYR A 247 5.42 -1.52 18.27
C TYR A 247 4.46 -1.44 19.46
N GLY A 248 4.87 -1.95 20.61
CA GLY A 248 4.05 -1.91 21.82
C GLY A 248 4.83 -2.20 23.08
N HIS A 249 4.13 -2.17 24.21
CA HIS A 249 4.72 -2.42 25.53
C HIS A 249 3.82 -3.32 26.37
N ARG A 250 4.40 -4.21 27.17
CA ARG A 250 3.64 -5.22 27.94
C ARG A 250 2.66 -4.59 28.93
N GLU A 251 3.03 -3.43 29.49
CA GLU A 251 2.24 -2.68 30.49
C GLU A 251 1.26 -1.69 29.84
N SER A 252 1.07 -1.74 28.52
CA SER A 252 0.21 -0.80 27.78
C SER A 252 -0.77 -1.51 26.83
N SER A 253 -1.94 -0.88 26.65
CA SER A 253 -2.88 -1.21 25.57
C SER A 253 -2.50 -0.53 24.26
N VAL A 254 -1.63 0.47 24.25
CA VAL A 254 -1.28 1.21 23.05
C VAL A 254 -0.38 0.38 22.13
N LEU A 255 -0.74 0.32 20.85
CA LEU A 255 0.12 -0.13 19.76
C LEU A 255 0.44 1.04 18.83
N LEU A 256 1.60 0.98 18.20
CA LEU A 256 2.07 1.95 17.23
C LEU A 256 2.36 1.22 15.93
N TYR A 257 1.55 1.44 14.91
CA TYR A 257 1.78 0.89 13.58
C TYR A 257 2.73 1.81 12.79
N PRO A 258 3.89 1.31 12.34
CA PRO A 258 4.83 2.10 11.55
C PRO A 258 4.34 2.25 10.11
N ALA A 259 3.95 3.47 9.74
CA ALA A 259 3.43 3.79 8.41
C ALA A 259 4.55 4.13 7.39
N ALA A 260 5.82 3.88 7.72
CA ALA A 260 6.94 4.13 6.81
C ALA A 260 7.17 2.97 5.83
N PRO A 261 7.60 3.24 4.59
CA PRO A 261 7.97 2.20 3.64
C PRO A 261 9.13 1.33 4.15
N ALA A 262 9.05 0.01 3.90
CA ALA A 262 10.09 -0.99 4.14
C ALA A 262 10.58 -1.19 5.59
N VAL A 263 10.23 -0.32 6.55
CA VAL A 263 10.65 -0.48 7.96
C VAL A 263 10.04 -1.71 8.62
N THR A 264 8.88 -2.16 8.13
CA THR A 264 8.20 -3.39 8.54
C THR A 264 8.95 -4.66 8.16
N ALA A 265 9.99 -4.56 7.33
CA ALA A 265 10.88 -5.68 6.97
C ALA A 265 12.16 -5.74 7.84
N ILE A 266 12.36 -4.80 8.76
CA ILE A 266 13.53 -4.82 9.65
C ILE A 266 13.33 -5.90 10.71
N ASN A 267 14.16 -6.94 10.70
CA ASN A 267 14.01 -8.09 11.58
C ASN A 267 14.64 -7.89 12.97
N HIS A 268 14.31 -8.81 13.86
CA HIS A 268 14.93 -8.96 15.16
C HIS A 268 16.38 -9.48 15.06
N ALA A 269 17.29 -8.93 15.87
CA ALA A 269 18.52 -9.61 16.27
C ALA A 269 18.91 -9.25 17.71
N LEU A 270 19.58 -10.19 18.40
CA LEU A 270 20.16 -9.95 19.73
C LEU A 270 21.36 -8.98 19.70
N GLU A 271 22.05 -8.89 18.57
CA GLU A 271 23.14 -7.94 18.32
C GLU A 271 22.73 -6.96 17.20
N PRO A 272 21.77 -6.06 17.45
CA PRO A 272 21.23 -5.20 16.41
C PRO A 272 22.22 -4.12 15.99
N ASN A 273 22.12 -3.70 14.73
CA ASN A 273 22.92 -2.60 14.18
C ASN A 273 22.14 -1.28 14.08
N ALA A 274 20.85 -1.28 14.45
CA ALA A 274 20.02 -0.09 14.58
C ALA A 274 19.14 -0.15 15.84
N LYS A 275 18.48 0.96 16.18
CA LYS A 275 17.54 1.06 17.31
C LYS A 275 16.43 2.08 17.05
N LEU A 276 15.32 1.93 17.75
CA LEU A 276 14.22 2.91 17.77
C LEU A 276 14.52 4.07 18.72
N VAL A 277 14.21 5.28 18.31
CA VAL A 277 14.22 6.50 19.13
C VAL A 277 13.03 7.40 18.77
N TRP A 278 12.58 8.27 19.67
CA TRP A 278 11.63 9.32 19.31
C TRP A 278 12.30 10.35 18.39
N SER A 279 11.57 10.82 17.38
CA SER A 279 12.11 11.79 16.42
C SER A 279 12.22 13.18 17.03
N GLU A 280 13.21 13.94 16.58
CA GLU A 280 13.32 15.37 16.90
C GLU A 280 12.73 16.26 15.78
N HIS A 281 12.14 15.64 14.75
CA HIS A 281 11.61 16.33 13.59
C HIS A 281 10.42 17.24 13.95
N ALA A 282 10.24 18.32 13.19
CA ALA A 282 9.20 19.32 13.44
C ALA A 282 7.76 18.76 13.33
N PHE A 283 7.58 17.63 12.65
CA PHE A 283 6.29 16.94 12.53
C PHE A 283 6.03 15.94 13.66
N HIS A 284 6.95 15.77 14.61
CA HIS A 284 6.70 14.96 15.78
C HIS A 284 6.02 15.80 16.88
N HIS A 285 4.77 15.49 17.16
CA HIS A 285 4.00 16.07 18.27
C HIS A 285 4.43 15.46 19.60
N LYS A 286 5.51 15.99 20.17
CA LYS A 286 6.12 15.49 21.42
C LYS A 286 5.19 15.59 22.62
N ASP A 287 4.30 16.56 22.61
CA ASP A 287 3.27 16.78 23.63
C ASP A 287 2.31 15.57 23.74
N TRP A 288 2.13 14.79 22.67
CA TRP A 288 1.31 13.58 22.70
C TRP A 288 1.91 12.46 23.56
N LEU A 289 3.22 12.51 23.84
CA LEU A 289 3.88 11.57 24.75
C LEU A 289 3.45 11.78 26.22
N GLU A 290 2.86 12.93 26.54
CA GLU A 290 2.37 13.27 27.87
C GLU A 290 0.89 12.86 28.07
N ALA A 291 0.15 12.64 26.98
CA ALA A 291 -1.22 12.16 27.01
C ALA A 291 -1.29 10.72 27.54
N SER A 292 -2.37 10.38 28.22
CA SER A 292 -2.68 9.01 28.63
C SER A 292 -3.12 8.15 27.45
N ALA A 293 -3.05 6.83 27.61
CA ALA A 293 -3.55 5.88 26.61
C ALA A 293 -5.03 6.09 26.25
N THR A 294 -5.86 6.52 27.21
CA THR A 294 -7.28 6.82 26.98
C THR A 294 -7.47 8.12 26.21
N GLU A 295 -6.70 9.17 26.53
CA GLU A 295 -6.76 10.44 25.79
C GLU A 295 -6.36 10.26 24.33
N LEU A 296 -5.34 9.44 24.04
CA LEU A 296 -4.96 9.09 22.67
C LEU A 296 -6.06 8.39 21.85
N SER A 297 -7.16 7.95 22.47
CA SER A 297 -8.30 7.39 21.72
C SER A 297 -9.30 8.47 21.27
N ASP A 298 -9.15 9.71 21.74
CA ASP A 298 -10.05 10.80 21.41
C ASP A 298 -9.70 11.39 20.04
N ALA A 299 -10.57 11.15 19.06
CA ALA A 299 -10.37 11.62 17.69
C ALA A 299 -10.47 13.14 17.55
N ASP A 300 -11.08 13.86 18.49
CA ASP A 300 -11.15 15.33 18.44
C ASP A 300 -9.79 15.95 18.82
N ASP A 301 -9.09 15.33 19.77
CA ASP A 301 -7.77 15.79 20.24
C ASP A 301 -6.61 15.20 19.42
N PHE A 302 -6.77 13.98 18.87
CA PHE A 302 -5.74 13.25 18.12
C PHE A 302 -6.19 12.77 16.71
N PRO A 303 -6.71 13.66 15.83
CA PRO A 303 -7.37 13.25 14.58
C PRO A 303 -6.45 12.70 13.47
N TYR A 304 -5.13 12.83 13.59
CA TYR A 304 -4.18 12.50 12.51
C TYR A 304 -2.88 11.86 13.02
N ILE A 305 -1.99 11.50 12.09
CA ILE A 305 -0.66 10.97 12.42
C ILE A 305 0.21 12.10 12.98
N GLY A 306 0.40 12.13 14.30
CA GLY A 306 1.26 13.11 14.98
C GLY A 306 2.53 12.53 15.62
N LEU A 307 2.59 11.21 15.80
CA LEU A 307 3.74 10.54 16.42
C LEU A 307 4.76 10.11 15.37
N MET A 308 6.05 10.28 15.68
CA MET A 308 7.13 9.90 14.77
C MET A 308 8.32 9.36 15.59
N MET A 309 8.75 8.17 15.23
CA MET A 309 10.03 7.60 15.67
C MET A 309 11.05 7.66 14.53
N GLU A 310 12.29 7.38 14.85
CA GLU A 310 13.36 7.15 13.90
C GLU A 310 14.07 5.84 14.24
N ILE A 311 14.51 5.15 13.20
CA ILE A 311 15.45 4.04 13.32
C ILE A 311 16.83 4.63 13.12
N VAL A 312 17.70 4.50 14.10
CA VAL A 312 19.04 5.11 14.10
C VAL A 312 20.10 4.04 14.19
N ALA A 313 21.14 4.16 13.36
CA ALA A 313 22.25 3.21 13.32
C ALA A 313 23.06 3.25 14.64
N THR A 314 23.29 2.10 15.27
CA THR A 314 24.08 1.99 16.52
C THR A 314 25.59 1.87 16.26
N ARG A 315 25.94 1.54 15.01
CA ARG A 315 27.30 1.50 14.45
C ARG A 315 27.24 1.88 12.96
N ASP A 316 28.39 1.95 12.30
CA ASP A 316 28.41 2.05 10.83
C ASP A 316 27.77 0.77 10.25
N ILE A 317 26.93 0.94 9.22
CA ILE A 317 26.24 -0.13 8.47
C ILE A 317 26.68 -0.02 7.02
N ALA A 318 27.20 -1.11 6.45
CA ALA A 318 27.65 -1.10 5.07
C ALA A 318 26.48 -1.21 4.08
N LYS A 319 26.63 -0.66 2.87
CA LYS A 319 25.70 -0.94 1.77
C LYS A 319 25.52 -2.45 1.57
N GLY A 320 24.27 -2.89 1.49
CA GLY A 320 23.87 -4.29 1.31
C GLY A 320 23.86 -5.11 2.59
N GLU A 321 24.19 -4.52 3.74
CA GLU A 321 24.07 -5.17 5.05
C GLU A 321 22.61 -5.18 5.50
N GLU A 322 22.14 -6.30 6.08
CA GLU A 322 20.80 -6.38 6.68
C GLU A 322 20.74 -5.54 7.94
N ILE A 323 19.64 -4.80 8.11
CA ILE A 323 19.36 -3.92 9.23
C ILE A 323 18.52 -4.69 10.22
N PHE A 324 18.94 -4.65 11.49
CA PHE A 324 18.26 -5.31 12.60
C PHE A 324 18.03 -4.35 13.75
N ILE A 325 16.92 -4.56 14.45
CA ILE A 325 16.63 -3.94 15.75
C ILE A 325 16.40 -5.04 16.80
N ASP A 326 16.50 -4.67 18.08
CA ASP A 326 16.07 -5.56 19.16
C ASP A 326 14.56 -5.43 19.33
N TYR A 327 13.83 -6.55 19.31
CA TYR A 327 12.37 -6.59 19.51
C TYR A 327 12.01 -6.72 21.00
N GLY A 328 13.02 -6.78 21.87
CA GLY A 328 12.86 -6.83 23.32
C GLY A 328 12.80 -8.26 23.88
N PRO A 329 13.06 -8.39 25.19
CA PRO A 329 13.15 -9.69 25.85
C PRO A 329 11.81 -10.43 25.90
N GLU A 330 10.67 -9.73 25.96
CA GLU A 330 9.34 -10.35 25.93
C GLU A 330 9.10 -11.07 24.60
N TRP A 331 9.41 -10.41 23.49
CA TRP A 331 9.29 -11.00 22.16
C TRP A 331 10.20 -12.23 22.03
N GLN A 332 11.47 -12.12 22.45
CA GLN A 332 12.41 -13.24 22.39
C GLN A 332 11.92 -14.43 23.22
N ALA A 333 11.40 -14.19 24.42
CA ALA A 333 10.85 -15.25 25.26
C ALA A 333 9.61 -15.91 24.62
N ALA A 334 8.73 -15.12 24.00
CA ALA A 334 7.58 -15.63 23.28
C ALA A 334 7.98 -16.47 22.06
N TRP A 335 8.97 -16.01 21.29
CA TRP A 335 9.50 -16.74 20.13
C TRP A 335 10.17 -18.07 20.54
N ASP A 336 10.99 -18.05 21.59
CA ASP A 336 11.63 -19.26 22.14
C ASP A 336 10.60 -20.28 22.62
N GLN A 337 9.49 -19.80 23.22
CA GLN A 337 8.39 -20.66 23.64
C GLN A 337 7.64 -21.23 22.44
N HIS A 338 7.29 -20.39 21.47
CA HIS A 338 6.65 -20.79 20.22
C HIS A 338 7.47 -21.85 19.48
N PHE A 339 8.80 -21.70 19.40
CA PHE A 339 9.67 -22.69 18.78
C PHE A 339 9.57 -24.08 19.46
N LYS A 340 9.49 -24.12 20.78
CA LYS A 340 9.31 -25.37 21.55
C LYS A 340 7.92 -25.98 21.33
N ASP A 341 6.90 -25.14 21.33
CA ASP A 341 5.52 -25.56 21.11
C ASP A 341 5.31 -26.08 19.69
N TRP A 342 5.91 -25.43 18.70
CA TRP A 342 5.94 -25.88 17.31
C TRP A 342 6.51 -27.28 17.16
N ALA A 343 7.65 -27.56 17.79
CA ALA A 343 8.23 -28.91 17.79
C ALA A 343 7.30 -29.95 18.41
N THR A 344 6.52 -29.57 19.43
CA THR A 344 5.51 -30.44 20.05
C THR A 344 4.32 -30.67 19.09
N TRP A 345 3.82 -29.61 18.46
CA TRP A 345 2.73 -29.69 17.48
C TRP A 345 3.09 -30.51 16.23
N GLN A 346 4.36 -30.51 15.83
CA GLN A 346 4.84 -31.40 14.77
C GLN A 346 4.89 -32.87 15.20
N GLN A 347 5.15 -33.14 16.48
CA GLN A 347 5.19 -34.51 17.01
C GLN A 347 3.79 -35.10 17.19
N ASP A 348 2.83 -34.29 17.65
CA ASP A 348 1.44 -34.71 17.85
C ASP A 348 0.59 -34.68 16.56
N GLY A 349 1.13 -34.11 15.48
CA GLY A 349 0.50 -34.06 14.17
C GLY A 349 -0.47 -32.90 13.97
N SER A 350 -0.60 -32.01 14.95
CA SER A 350 -1.40 -30.78 14.82
C SER A 350 -0.81 -29.77 13.84
N VAL A 351 0.49 -29.90 13.54
CA VAL A 351 1.20 -29.15 12.51
C VAL A 351 1.89 -30.18 11.61
N PRO A 352 1.75 -30.10 10.27
CA PRO A 352 2.33 -31.10 9.39
C PRO A 352 3.87 -30.98 9.34
N LYS A 353 4.54 -32.11 9.09
CA LYS A 353 6.01 -32.15 8.93
C LYS A 353 6.47 -31.59 7.58
N GLU A 354 5.67 -31.85 6.55
CA GLU A 354 5.80 -31.29 5.21
C GLU A 354 4.54 -30.48 4.96
N TRP A 355 4.70 -29.23 4.53
CA TRP A 355 3.54 -28.36 4.28
C TRP A 355 3.15 -28.45 2.81
N PRO A 356 1.87 -28.29 2.47
CA PRO A 356 1.46 -28.06 1.08
C PRO A 356 2.25 -26.91 0.42
N LEU A 357 2.52 -27.08 -0.87
CA LEU A 357 2.99 -25.99 -1.71
C LEU A 357 1.89 -24.93 -1.80
N ARG A 358 2.27 -23.67 -1.66
CA ARG A 358 1.37 -22.52 -1.84
C ARG A 358 1.31 -22.07 -3.28
N SER A 359 0.37 -21.18 -3.54
CA SER A 359 0.34 -20.35 -4.74
C SER A 359 1.72 -19.80 -5.14
N LEU A 360 2.43 -19.20 -4.20
CA LEU A 360 3.76 -18.61 -4.41
C LEU A 360 4.81 -19.64 -4.86
N ASP A 361 4.82 -20.82 -4.23
CA ASP A 361 5.76 -21.88 -4.56
C ASP A 361 5.51 -22.41 -5.99
N LEU A 362 4.23 -22.56 -6.36
CA LEU A 362 3.84 -22.96 -7.71
C LEU A 362 4.13 -21.87 -8.74
N ASN A 363 3.89 -20.60 -8.42
CA ASN A 363 4.24 -19.49 -9.31
C ASN A 363 5.73 -19.44 -9.62
N GLU A 364 6.59 -19.74 -8.63
CA GLU A 364 8.03 -19.89 -8.86
C GLU A 364 8.35 -21.11 -9.72
N GLU A 365 7.74 -22.26 -9.43
CA GLU A 365 7.96 -23.50 -10.17
C GLU A 365 7.58 -23.39 -11.65
N TYR A 366 6.49 -22.69 -11.93
CA TYR A 366 5.91 -22.53 -13.27
C TYR A 366 6.35 -21.27 -13.99
N ARG A 367 7.23 -20.44 -13.40
CA ARG A 367 7.73 -19.21 -14.02
C ARG A 367 8.26 -19.39 -15.45
N ASP A 368 8.98 -20.50 -15.68
CA ASP A 368 9.60 -20.83 -16.96
C ASP A 368 9.01 -22.12 -17.57
N LYS A 369 7.83 -22.54 -17.12
CA LYS A 369 7.17 -23.78 -17.56
C LYS A 369 5.72 -23.52 -17.95
N ALA A 370 5.18 -24.34 -18.84
CA ALA A 370 3.75 -24.28 -19.13
C ALA A 370 2.91 -24.57 -17.88
N PHE A 371 1.99 -23.66 -17.53
CA PHE A 371 0.92 -23.94 -16.57
C PHE A 371 0.10 -25.18 -16.98
N PRO A 372 -0.38 -25.97 -16.01
CA PRO A 372 -1.06 -27.23 -16.29
C PRO A 372 -2.44 -27.01 -16.92
N THR A 373 -2.75 -27.79 -17.96
CA THR A 373 -4.09 -27.79 -18.57
C THR A 373 -5.11 -28.51 -17.69
N LYS A 374 -6.39 -28.31 -17.95
CA LYS A 374 -7.51 -29.00 -17.28
C LYS A 374 -7.32 -30.51 -17.26
N THR A 375 -6.96 -31.11 -18.40
CA THR A 375 -6.70 -32.56 -18.50
C THR A 375 -5.52 -33.00 -17.63
N GLN A 376 -4.49 -32.16 -17.45
CA GLN A 376 -3.38 -32.46 -16.56
C GLN A 376 -3.80 -32.37 -15.09
N LEU A 377 -4.61 -31.36 -14.74
CA LEU A 377 -5.15 -31.18 -13.40
C LEU A 377 -6.14 -32.28 -13.00
N ASP A 378 -6.88 -32.86 -13.94
CA ASP A 378 -7.73 -34.04 -13.71
C ASP A 378 -6.93 -35.28 -13.27
N VAL A 379 -5.66 -35.37 -13.68
CA VAL A 379 -4.75 -36.48 -13.34
C VAL A 379 -3.92 -36.17 -12.10
N ALA A 380 -3.44 -34.93 -11.98
CA ALA A 380 -2.63 -34.43 -10.89
C ALA A 380 -3.18 -33.08 -10.41
N PRO A 381 -4.17 -33.10 -9.50
CA PRO A 381 -4.77 -31.87 -8.98
C PRO A 381 -3.75 -30.97 -8.28
N LEU A 382 -4.04 -29.67 -8.26
CA LEU A 382 -3.28 -28.72 -7.45
C LEU A 382 -3.35 -29.09 -5.95
N PRO A 383 -2.37 -28.65 -5.14
CA PRO A 383 -2.47 -28.71 -3.69
C PRO A 383 -3.78 -28.11 -3.19
N SER A 384 -4.34 -28.70 -2.13
CA SER A 384 -5.55 -28.15 -1.49
C SER A 384 -5.34 -26.71 -1.06
N GLY A 385 -6.32 -25.85 -1.29
CA GLY A 385 -6.24 -24.43 -0.92
C GLY A 385 -5.51 -23.56 -1.94
N VAL A 386 -5.21 -24.07 -3.14
CA VAL A 386 -4.57 -23.32 -4.23
C VAL A 386 -5.38 -23.49 -5.51
N ARG A 387 -5.63 -22.37 -6.20
CA ARG A 387 -6.34 -22.35 -7.48
C ARG A 387 -5.57 -21.57 -8.54
N GLN A 388 -5.90 -21.85 -9.80
CA GLN A 388 -5.34 -21.16 -10.96
C GLN A 388 -6.31 -20.05 -11.40
N MET A 389 -5.77 -18.85 -11.62
CA MET A 389 -6.54 -17.69 -12.06
C MET A 389 -5.83 -17.00 -13.23
N CYS A 390 -6.59 -16.16 -13.95
CA CYS A 390 -6.11 -15.44 -15.12
C CYS A 390 -6.46 -13.95 -15.05
N PHE A 391 -5.51 -13.10 -15.44
CA PHE A 391 -5.72 -11.68 -15.72
C PHE A 391 -6.30 -11.50 -17.13
N LEU A 392 -7.62 -11.34 -17.23
CA LEU A 392 -8.34 -11.29 -18.50
C LEU A 392 -8.78 -9.87 -18.84
N VAL A 393 -8.06 -9.25 -19.78
CA VAL A 393 -8.57 -8.12 -20.54
C VAL A 393 -8.81 -8.58 -21.96
N VAL A 394 -10.05 -8.47 -22.43
CA VAL A 394 -10.49 -9.18 -23.63
C VAL A 394 -11.28 -8.30 -24.59
N LYS A 395 -11.20 -8.61 -25.88
CA LYS A 395 -12.09 -8.08 -26.92
C LYS A 395 -12.78 -9.22 -27.68
N ALA A 396 -13.85 -8.91 -28.41
CA ALA A 396 -14.49 -9.89 -29.29
C ALA A 396 -13.49 -10.45 -30.31
N ASN A 397 -13.59 -11.76 -30.57
CA ASN A 397 -12.83 -12.40 -31.63
C ASN A 397 -13.48 -12.06 -32.99
N GLU A 398 -12.73 -11.41 -33.89
CA GLU A 398 -13.23 -11.04 -35.22
C GLU A 398 -13.27 -12.24 -36.18
N GLU A 399 -12.53 -13.31 -35.87
CA GLU A 399 -12.36 -14.49 -36.73
C GLU A 399 -13.25 -15.68 -36.34
N GLY A 400 -14.01 -15.58 -35.25
CA GLY A 400 -14.87 -16.66 -34.77
C GLY A 400 -15.53 -16.39 -33.42
N ASP A 401 -16.06 -17.44 -32.80
CA ASP A 401 -16.66 -17.37 -31.47
C ASP A 401 -15.59 -17.18 -30.38
N GLY A 402 -15.97 -16.57 -29.26
CA GLY A 402 -15.11 -16.32 -28.11
C GLY A 402 -14.47 -14.93 -28.10
N LYS A 403 -13.41 -14.79 -27.31
CA LYS A 403 -12.71 -13.52 -27.08
C LYS A 403 -11.20 -13.69 -27.26
N VAL A 404 -10.50 -12.59 -27.48
CA VAL A 404 -9.03 -12.57 -27.60
C VAL A 404 -8.46 -11.67 -26.50
N TRP A 405 -7.42 -12.14 -25.83
CA TRP A 405 -6.71 -11.34 -24.84
C TRP A 405 -6.03 -10.13 -25.50
N VAL A 406 -6.03 -8.97 -24.83
CA VAL A 406 -5.44 -7.74 -25.34
C VAL A 406 -4.59 -7.02 -24.30
N ASP A 407 -3.48 -6.46 -24.77
CA ASP A 407 -2.58 -5.68 -23.93
C ASP A 407 -3.00 -4.20 -23.82
N LYS A 408 -3.41 -3.76 -22.62
CA LYS A 408 -3.68 -2.37 -22.24
C LYS A 408 -2.41 -1.49 -22.15
N VAL A 409 -1.20 -2.06 -22.24
CA VAL A 409 0.05 -1.26 -22.25
C VAL A 409 0.02 -0.20 -23.35
N THR A 410 -0.64 -0.48 -24.48
CA THR A 410 -0.82 0.48 -25.59
C THR A 410 -1.67 1.71 -25.24
N THR A 411 -2.46 1.65 -24.16
CA THR A 411 -3.32 2.73 -23.65
C THR A 411 -2.83 3.32 -22.32
N GLY A 412 -1.64 2.95 -21.86
CA GLY A 412 -1.02 3.51 -20.65
C GLY A 412 -1.50 2.91 -19.31
N GLY A 413 -2.17 1.75 -19.33
CA GLY A 413 -2.55 1.02 -18.12
C GLY A 413 -1.93 -0.39 -18.07
N THR A 414 -1.90 -1.00 -16.88
CA THR A 414 -1.46 -2.39 -16.71
C THR A 414 -2.62 -3.35 -16.99
N THR A 415 -2.35 -4.47 -17.66
CA THR A 415 -3.33 -5.57 -17.84
C THR A 415 -3.42 -6.49 -16.64
N ILE A 416 -2.38 -6.50 -15.82
CA ILE A 416 -2.26 -7.30 -14.61
C ILE A 416 -2.72 -6.43 -13.43
N ASN A 417 -4.03 -6.38 -13.24
CA ASN A 417 -4.70 -5.71 -12.12
C ASN A 417 -5.72 -6.69 -11.49
N SER A 418 -5.90 -6.65 -10.18
CA SER A 418 -6.87 -7.47 -9.43
C SER A 418 -8.28 -7.39 -10.00
N ASP A 419 -8.68 -6.24 -10.57
CA ASP A 419 -10.02 -6.06 -11.15
C ASP A 419 -10.25 -6.92 -12.40
N ASN A 420 -9.17 -7.42 -13.01
CA ASN A 420 -9.23 -8.32 -14.16
C ASN A 420 -8.83 -9.76 -13.79
N LEU A 421 -8.71 -10.10 -12.50
CA LEU A 421 -8.32 -11.44 -12.05
C LEU A 421 -9.54 -12.33 -11.90
N PHE A 422 -9.68 -13.32 -12.78
CA PHE A 422 -10.85 -14.20 -12.83
C PHE A 422 -10.45 -15.67 -12.68
N ASP A 423 -11.39 -16.48 -12.22
CA ASP A 423 -11.28 -17.93 -12.29
C ASP A 423 -11.21 -18.36 -13.77
N CYS A 424 -10.28 -19.26 -14.06
CA CYS A 424 -10.06 -19.76 -15.41
C CYS A 424 -9.53 -21.18 -15.40
N THR A 425 -9.84 -21.93 -16.45
CA THR A 425 -9.21 -23.23 -16.72
C THR A 425 -8.47 -23.20 -18.05
N ILE A 426 -7.25 -23.73 -18.09
CA ILE A 426 -6.47 -23.80 -19.33
C ILE A 426 -6.94 -25.02 -20.13
N ASP A 427 -7.42 -24.78 -21.35
CA ASP A 427 -7.82 -25.85 -22.27
C ASP A 427 -6.62 -26.30 -23.12
N GLU A 428 -5.93 -25.34 -23.74
CA GLU A 428 -4.79 -25.60 -24.63
C GLU A 428 -3.59 -24.72 -24.30
N VAL A 429 -2.39 -25.26 -24.48
CA VAL A 429 -1.13 -24.52 -24.42
C VAL A 429 -0.38 -24.64 -25.75
N VAL A 430 0.06 -23.50 -26.27
CA VAL A 430 0.91 -23.38 -27.46
C VAL A 430 2.27 -22.88 -27.02
N THR A 431 3.30 -23.69 -27.22
CA THR A 431 4.69 -23.27 -27.04
C THR A 431 5.13 -22.48 -28.27
N LEU A 432 5.57 -21.24 -28.05
CA LEU A 432 6.06 -20.32 -29.07
C LEU A 432 7.59 -20.44 -29.20
N GLU A 433 8.15 -19.62 -30.09
CA GLU A 433 9.60 -19.46 -30.19
C GLU A 433 10.17 -18.92 -28.86
N GLU A 434 11.45 -19.25 -28.60
CA GLU A 434 12.18 -18.86 -27.38
C GLU A 434 11.65 -19.45 -26.07
N GLY A 435 10.74 -20.44 -26.12
CA GLY A 435 10.20 -21.11 -24.94
C GLY A 435 9.11 -20.31 -24.22
N SER A 436 8.56 -19.29 -24.87
CA SER A 436 7.37 -18.59 -24.37
C SER A 436 6.09 -19.40 -24.60
N PHE A 437 5.03 -19.10 -23.84
CA PHE A 437 3.77 -19.86 -23.89
C PHE A 437 2.59 -18.92 -24.15
N ASN A 438 1.67 -19.37 -25.00
CA ASN A 438 0.33 -18.83 -25.16
C ASN A 438 -0.70 -19.88 -24.79
N TYR A 439 -1.83 -19.42 -24.27
CA TYR A 439 -2.89 -20.27 -23.75
C TYR A 439 -4.22 -19.95 -24.40
N THR A 440 -5.03 -20.99 -24.54
CA THR A 440 -6.47 -20.88 -24.71
C THR A 440 -7.10 -21.26 -23.38
N VAL A 441 -7.85 -20.33 -22.78
CA VAL A 441 -8.47 -20.52 -21.46
C VAL A 441 -9.98 -20.44 -21.56
N GLN A 442 -10.66 -21.21 -20.73
CA GLN A 442 -12.07 -21.06 -20.46
C GLN A 442 -12.22 -20.09 -19.29
N TRP A 443 -12.88 -18.96 -19.53
CA TRP A 443 -13.23 -17.98 -18.51
C TRP A 443 -14.57 -18.36 -17.87
N ASP A 444 -14.56 -18.60 -16.56
CA ASP A 444 -15.76 -18.87 -15.77
C ASP A 444 -16.27 -17.51 -15.24
N ASN A 445 -17.21 -16.89 -15.96
CA ASN A 445 -17.81 -15.62 -15.54
C ASN A 445 -19.05 -15.86 -14.66
N GLU A 446 -19.46 -14.85 -13.88
CA GLU A 446 -20.64 -14.92 -13.00
C GLU A 446 -21.97 -15.09 -13.75
N GLU A 447 -21.97 -14.90 -15.07
CA GLU A 447 -23.15 -15.04 -15.94
C GLU A 447 -23.31 -16.48 -16.51
N ASP A 448 -22.53 -17.45 -16.01
CA ASP A 448 -22.54 -18.86 -16.44
C ASP A 448 -22.24 -19.07 -17.94
N GLU A 449 -21.64 -18.09 -18.61
CA GLU A 449 -21.19 -18.23 -19.99
C GLU A 449 -19.74 -18.72 -20.01
N ASN A 450 -19.54 -19.98 -20.43
CA ASN A 450 -18.21 -20.52 -20.68
C ASN A 450 -17.60 -19.83 -21.93
N ILE A 451 -16.85 -18.75 -21.71
CA ILE A 451 -16.25 -17.97 -22.78
C ILE A 451 -14.82 -18.46 -23.01
N MET A 452 -14.53 -18.91 -24.23
CA MET A 452 -13.16 -19.22 -24.63
C MET A 452 -12.39 -17.93 -24.93
N VAL A 453 -11.24 -17.78 -24.30
CA VAL A 453 -10.31 -16.66 -24.49
C VAL A 453 -9.01 -17.18 -25.10
N TYR A 454 -8.68 -16.67 -26.29
CA TYR A 454 -7.50 -17.06 -27.04
C TYR A 454 -6.32 -16.10 -26.82
N HIS A 455 -5.12 -16.62 -27.06
CA HIS A 455 -3.86 -15.87 -27.02
C HIS A 455 -3.56 -15.23 -25.65
N VAL A 456 -3.97 -15.88 -24.56
CA VAL A 456 -3.62 -15.44 -23.21
C VAL A 456 -2.12 -15.67 -23.02
N PRO A 457 -1.32 -14.64 -22.67
CA PRO A 457 0.12 -14.81 -22.48
C PRO A 457 0.43 -15.48 -21.14
N HIS A 458 1.60 -16.11 -21.05
CA HIS A 458 2.09 -16.73 -19.80
C HIS A 458 2.06 -15.80 -18.59
N SER A 459 2.42 -14.53 -18.76
CA SER A 459 2.41 -13.53 -17.68
C SER A 459 1.01 -13.18 -17.15
N ALA A 460 -0.06 -13.56 -17.85
CA ALA A 460 -1.43 -13.31 -17.42
C ALA A 460 -2.02 -14.46 -16.59
N ILE A 461 -1.26 -15.53 -16.31
CA ILE A 461 -1.73 -16.67 -15.52
C ILE A 461 -0.97 -16.71 -14.19
N VAL A 462 -1.69 -17.03 -13.12
CA VAL A 462 -1.12 -17.07 -11.78
C VAL A 462 -1.85 -18.09 -10.91
N PHE A 463 -1.14 -18.69 -9.96
CA PHE A 463 -1.75 -19.40 -8.85
C PHE A 463 -2.04 -18.42 -7.72
N VAL A 464 -3.17 -18.61 -7.04
CA VAL A 464 -3.52 -17.88 -5.80
C VAL A 464 -3.94 -18.88 -4.73
N ASP A 465 -3.74 -18.51 -3.47
CA ASP A 465 -4.30 -19.30 -2.38
C ASP A 465 -5.81 -19.02 -2.30
N ASP A 466 -6.59 -20.05 -1.98
CA ASP A 466 -8.01 -19.91 -1.73
C ASP A 466 -8.23 -18.96 -0.54
N ALA A 467 -9.38 -18.29 -0.54
CA ALA A 467 -9.76 -17.42 0.57
C ALA A 467 -9.66 -18.19 1.90
N GLU A 468 -9.05 -17.55 2.90
CA GLU A 468 -8.85 -18.09 4.25
C GLU A 468 -7.91 -19.32 4.33
N GLN A 469 -7.27 -19.75 3.24
CA GLN A 469 -6.35 -20.91 3.21
C GLN A 469 -4.87 -20.50 3.21
N ALA A 470 -4.56 -19.20 3.14
CA ALA A 470 -3.18 -18.71 3.22
C ALA A 470 -2.54 -19.02 4.59
N ASP A 471 -1.21 -19.12 4.63
CA ASP A 471 -0.49 -19.49 5.86
C ASP A 471 -0.68 -18.47 6.99
N GLU A 472 -0.91 -17.21 6.65
CA GLU A 472 -1.24 -16.16 7.61
C GLU A 472 -2.54 -16.41 8.38
N MET A 473 -3.40 -17.32 7.92
CA MET A 473 -4.62 -17.74 8.61
C MET A 473 -4.39 -18.93 9.56
N ASN A 474 -3.18 -19.47 9.63
CA ASN A 474 -2.86 -20.57 10.52
C ASN A 474 -3.02 -20.13 12.00
N PRO A 475 -3.89 -20.77 12.80
CA PRO A 475 -4.13 -20.40 14.19
C PRO A 475 -2.91 -20.62 15.10
N LYS A 476 -1.92 -21.36 14.63
CA LYS A 476 -0.65 -21.63 15.32
C LYS A 476 0.50 -20.77 14.81
N ALA A 477 0.25 -19.82 13.90
CA ALA A 477 1.29 -18.90 13.47
C ALA A 477 1.68 -17.96 14.62
N PHE A 478 2.95 -17.56 14.66
CA PHE A 478 3.44 -16.69 15.72
C PHE A 478 2.82 -15.29 15.63
N ARG A 479 2.31 -14.78 16.75
CA ARG A 479 1.69 -13.45 16.88
C ARG A 479 2.23 -12.73 18.10
N HIS A 480 3.01 -11.67 17.90
CA HIS A 480 3.56 -10.86 18.98
C HIS A 480 4.01 -9.48 18.46
N ASN A 481 3.66 -8.41 19.17
CA ASN A 481 4.15 -7.07 18.83
C ASN A 481 5.65 -6.93 19.09
N ILE A 482 6.28 -6.01 18.38
CA ILE A 482 7.67 -5.61 18.63
C ILE A 482 7.70 -4.80 19.94
N GLY A 483 8.58 -5.16 20.86
CA GLY A 483 8.70 -4.49 22.15
C GLY A 483 9.44 -3.16 22.05
N VAL A 484 8.84 -2.09 22.56
CA VAL A 484 9.52 -0.81 22.78
C VAL A 484 10.19 -0.84 24.17
N PRO A 485 11.48 -0.51 24.30
CA PRO A 485 12.17 -0.49 25.59
C PRO A 485 11.54 0.48 26.60
N ASP A 486 11.67 0.16 27.90
CA ASP A 486 11.16 0.98 29.02
C ASP A 486 11.69 2.42 29.04
N ASP A 487 12.92 2.65 28.58
CA ASP A 487 13.54 3.99 28.52
C ASP A 487 13.04 4.83 27.35
N VAL A 488 12.35 4.21 26.40
CA VAL A 488 11.74 4.88 25.24
C VAL A 488 10.23 4.99 25.41
N PHE A 489 9.56 3.99 25.98
CA PHE A 489 8.10 3.94 26.04
C PHE A 489 7.52 4.94 27.07
N PRO A 490 6.58 5.82 26.67
CA PRO A 490 6.01 6.81 27.59
C PRO A 490 5.31 6.19 28.80
N THR A 491 5.62 6.71 29.98
CA THR A 491 5.01 6.22 31.23
C THR A 491 3.51 6.50 31.28
N ALA A 492 3.04 7.61 30.69
CA ALA A 492 1.63 7.98 30.64
C ALA A 492 0.75 6.94 29.91
N TRP A 493 1.34 6.11 29.04
CA TRP A 493 0.64 5.11 28.26
C TRP A 493 0.53 3.74 28.97
N LYS A 494 1.21 3.57 30.12
CA LYS A 494 1.21 2.30 30.86
C LYS A 494 -0.06 2.17 31.71
N ASN A 495 -1.05 1.41 31.20
CA ASN A 495 -2.37 1.26 31.78
C ASN A 495 -2.78 -0.19 32.13
N LEU A 496 -1.88 -1.18 31.95
CA LEU A 496 -2.18 -2.61 32.17
C LEU A 496 -1.48 -3.18 33.42
N ALA A 497 -1.44 -2.42 34.50
CA ALA A 497 -0.76 -2.78 35.76
C ALA A 497 -1.29 -4.07 36.42
#